data_AF-A0A0A0C293-F1
#
_entry.id   AF-A0A0A0C293-F1
#
_cell.length_a   1.000
_cell.length_b   1.000
_cell.length_c   1.000
_cell.angle_alpha   90.00
_cell.angle_beta   90.00
_cell.angle_gamma   90.00
#
_symmetry.space_group_name_H-M   'P 1'
#
loop_
_entity.id
_entity.type
_entity.pdbx_description
1 polymer ?
#
loop_
_entity_poly.entity_id
_entity_poly.type
_entity_poly.pdbx_seq_one_letter_code
_entity_poly.pdbx_strand_id
1 'polypeptide(L)'
;MLVRRIARPLLATVFVAEGVDALRHPQLHVDRAEAAWNRLQERAPLPAPPDRETLRTVVRLHGAAMTGAAALLALGRAPRLSGLALAALTLPVAVMNQPFVARRGADAADRRARRERFVRTLSMLGGALLAAVDTQGRPGLAWRVSHARPDHAARDARKALGSAAKDVRKHVS
;
A
#
# COMPACT_ATOMS: atom_id res chain seq x y z
N MET A 1 -19.13 7.42 -4.97
CA MET A 1 -18.48 8.60 -4.33
C MET A 1 -18.68 8.64 -2.81
N LEU A 2 -19.78 8.13 -2.24
CA LEU A 2 -20.00 8.11 -0.78
C LEU A 2 -19.23 6.99 -0.05
N VAL A 3 -19.33 5.74 -0.54
CA VAL A 3 -18.70 4.56 0.08
C VAL A 3 -17.22 4.79 0.39
N ARG A 4 -16.48 5.45 -0.52
CA ARG A 4 -15.04 5.70 -0.38
C ARG A 4 -14.68 6.75 0.66
N ARG A 5 -15.56 7.73 0.89
CA ARG A 5 -15.39 8.74 1.95
C ARG A 5 -15.50 8.12 3.34
N ILE A 6 -16.17 6.98 3.45
CA ILE A 6 -16.33 6.23 4.70
C ILE A 6 -15.30 5.10 4.79
N ALA A 7 -15.13 4.33 3.71
CA ALA A 7 -14.25 3.17 3.66
C ALA A 7 -12.77 3.53 3.91
N ARG A 8 -12.29 4.70 3.45
CA ARG A 8 -10.87 5.08 3.64
C ARG A 8 -10.54 5.44 5.09
N PRO A 9 -11.32 6.29 5.78
CA PRO A 9 -11.17 6.47 7.22
C PRO A 9 -11.27 5.15 7.99
N LEU A 10 -12.26 4.31 7.67
CA LEU A 10 -12.42 3.01 8.34
C LEU A 10 -11.21 2.10 8.12
N LEU A 11 -10.71 1.99 6.89
CA LEU A 11 -9.51 1.22 6.58
C LEU A 11 -8.27 1.80 7.28
N ALA A 12 -8.15 3.12 7.38
CA ALA A 12 -7.01 3.77 8.02
C ALA A 12 -6.93 3.47 9.53
N THR A 13 -8.05 3.18 10.20
CA THR A 13 -8.10 2.97 11.66
C THR A 13 -7.08 1.94 12.16
N VAL A 14 -6.98 0.79 11.47
CA VAL A 14 -6.09 -0.30 11.90
C VAL A 14 -4.62 0.08 11.78
N PHE A 15 -4.26 0.89 10.78
CA PHE A 15 -2.89 1.36 10.59
C PHE A 15 -2.54 2.48 11.58
N VAL A 16 -3.48 3.37 11.89
CA VAL A 16 -3.30 4.38 12.94
C VAL A 16 -3.10 3.70 14.29
N ALA A 17 -3.92 2.68 14.61
CA ALA A 17 -3.80 1.95 15.86
C ALA A 17 -2.42 1.27 16.00
N GLU A 18 -1.97 0.55 14.98
CA GLU A 18 -0.63 -0.07 14.99
C GLU A 18 0.50 0.97 15.03
N GLY A 19 0.39 2.04 14.24
CA GLY A 19 1.41 3.09 14.19
C GLY A 19 1.54 3.86 15.51
N VAL A 20 0.42 4.20 16.16
CA VAL A 20 0.41 4.86 17.47
C VAL A 20 0.92 3.94 18.56
N ASP A 21 0.57 2.64 18.51
CA ASP A 21 1.11 1.66 19.46
C ASP A 21 2.63 1.54 19.34
N ALA A 22 3.18 1.49 18.12
CA ALA A 22 4.63 1.50 17.90
C ALA A 22 5.32 2.78 18.42
N LEU A 23 4.62 3.92 18.43
CA LEU A 23 5.15 5.18 18.96
C LEU A 23 5.12 5.25 20.50
N ARG A 24 4.01 4.79 21.10
CA ARG A 24 3.74 4.89 22.54
C ARG A 24 4.31 3.74 23.35
N HIS A 25 4.30 2.53 22.79
CA HIS A 25 4.76 1.30 23.43
C HIS A 25 5.82 0.58 22.59
N PRO A 26 6.94 1.25 22.23
CA PRO A 26 7.92 0.69 21.29
C PRO A 26 8.61 -0.58 21.80
N GLN A 27 8.64 -0.83 23.12
CA GLN A 27 9.37 -1.93 23.74
C GLN A 27 8.94 -3.29 23.17
N LEU A 28 7.64 -3.54 23.09
CA LEU A 28 7.09 -4.80 22.54
C LEU A 28 7.43 -4.98 21.06
N HIS A 29 7.56 -3.89 20.31
CA HIS A 29 7.93 -3.91 18.90
C HIS A 29 9.43 -4.10 18.70
N VAL A 30 10.26 -3.53 19.57
CA VAL A 30 11.71 -3.77 19.61
C VAL A 30 12.00 -5.24 19.89
N ASP A 31 11.35 -5.84 20.89
CA ASP A 31 11.55 -7.26 21.21
C ASP A 31 11.18 -8.17 20.03
N ARG A 32 10.11 -7.82 19.30
CA ARG A 32 9.71 -8.54 18.08
C ARG A 32 10.69 -8.33 16.94
N ALA A 33 11.19 -7.12 16.75
CA ALA A 33 12.18 -6.79 15.72
C ALA A 33 13.50 -7.54 15.96
N GLU A 34 13.99 -7.53 17.19
CA GLU A 34 15.18 -8.27 17.61
C GLU A 34 15.00 -9.78 17.42
N ALA A 35 13.87 -10.34 17.89
CA ALA A 35 13.56 -11.75 17.69
C ALA A 35 13.43 -12.14 16.22
N ALA A 36 12.94 -11.24 15.35
CA ALA A 36 12.87 -11.48 13.91
C ALA A 36 14.26 -11.42 13.25
N TRP A 37 15.11 -10.47 13.66
CA TRP A 37 16.48 -10.34 13.18
C TRP A 37 17.31 -11.59 13.50
N ASN A 38 17.22 -12.09 14.74
CA ASN A 38 17.93 -13.29 15.17
C ASN A 38 17.52 -14.52 14.35
N ARG A 39 16.21 -14.68 14.07
CA ARG A 39 15.74 -15.77 13.18
C ARG A 39 16.22 -15.63 11.74
N LEU A 40 16.44 -14.39 11.28
CA LEU A 40 16.91 -14.15 9.92
C LEU A 40 18.41 -14.46 9.80
N GLN A 41 19.19 -14.17 10.85
CA GLN A 41 20.59 -14.60 10.95
C GLN A 41 20.78 -16.11 10.89
N GLU A 42 19.83 -16.90 11.43
CA GLU A 42 19.87 -18.36 11.31
C GLU A 42 19.77 -18.85 9.86
N ARG A 43 19.30 -18.01 8.93
CA ARG A 43 19.00 -18.38 7.54
C ARG A 43 19.84 -17.64 6.51
N ALA A 44 20.47 -16.54 6.90
CA ALA A 44 21.28 -15.70 6.03
C ALA A 44 22.40 -15.04 6.84
N PRO A 45 23.61 -14.88 6.26
CA PRO A 45 24.70 -14.17 6.90
C PRO A 45 24.37 -12.67 6.96
N LEU A 46 23.76 -12.25 8.07
CA LEU A 46 23.47 -10.86 8.38
C LEU A 46 24.41 -10.35 9.48
N PRO A 47 24.69 -9.04 9.51
CA PRO A 47 25.39 -8.43 10.64
C PRO A 47 24.60 -8.59 11.94
N ALA A 48 25.29 -8.39 13.07
CA ALA A 48 24.68 -8.34 14.39
C ALA A 48 23.46 -7.38 14.40
N PRO A 49 22.41 -7.67 15.19
CA PRO A 49 21.28 -6.77 15.29
C PRO A 49 21.77 -5.37 15.73
N PRO A 50 21.14 -4.29 15.24
CA PRO A 50 21.37 -2.97 15.79
C PRO A 50 21.13 -2.98 17.30
N ASP A 51 21.78 -2.07 18.02
CA ASP A 51 21.53 -1.87 19.43
C ASP A 51 20.05 -1.52 19.69
N ARG A 52 19.59 -1.77 20.92
CA ARG A 52 18.17 -1.59 21.27
C ARG A 52 17.69 -0.15 21.15
N GLU A 53 18.57 0.85 21.24
CA GLU A 53 18.21 2.25 21.07
C GLU A 53 18.00 2.58 19.59
N THR A 54 18.88 2.10 18.71
CA THR A 54 18.67 2.17 17.25
C THR A 54 17.38 1.46 16.84
N LEU A 55 17.13 0.24 17.34
CA LEU A 55 15.88 -0.49 17.06
C LEU A 55 14.65 0.29 17.54
N ARG A 56 14.71 0.89 18.73
CA ARG A 56 13.62 1.76 19.24
C ARG A 56 13.36 2.94 18.30
N THR A 57 14.41 3.56 17.78
CA THR A 57 14.29 4.66 16.83
C THR A 57 13.65 4.20 15.51
N VAL A 58 14.09 3.07 14.97
CA VAL A 58 13.51 2.46 13.76
C VAL A 58 12.03 2.14 13.95
N VAL A 59 11.66 1.53 15.08
CA VAL A 59 10.26 1.23 15.44
C VAL A 59 9.42 2.50 15.51
N ARG A 60 9.92 3.56 16.13
CA ARG A 60 9.21 4.84 16.22
C ARG A 60 9.06 5.52 14.86
N LEU A 61 10.11 5.52 14.03
CA LEU A 61 10.05 6.04 12.66
C LEU A 61 9.03 5.26 11.82
N HIS A 62 9.02 3.94 11.95
CA HIS A 62 8.02 3.09 11.31
C HIS A 62 6.60 3.44 11.75
N GLY A 63 6.38 3.58 13.06
CA GLY A 63 5.08 3.97 13.61
C GLY A 63 4.62 5.36 13.16
N ALA A 64 5.53 6.33 13.11
CA ALA A 64 5.27 7.67 12.58
C ALA A 64 4.91 7.64 11.10
N ALA A 65 5.68 6.92 10.28
CA ALA A 65 5.43 6.77 8.85
C ALA A 65 4.08 6.09 8.58
N MET A 66 3.76 5.02 9.32
CA MET A 66 2.49 4.30 9.19
C MET A 66 1.31 5.20 9.60
N THR A 67 1.42 5.90 10.73
CA THR A 67 0.37 6.81 11.21
C THR A 67 0.14 7.96 10.22
N GLY A 68 1.22 8.57 9.70
CA GLY A 68 1.15 9.65 8.72
C GLY A 68 0.53 9.20 7.40
N ALA A 69 0.95 8.04 6.87
CA ALA A 69 0.37 7.48 5.65
C ALA A 69 -1.11 7.13 5.83
N ALA A 70 -1.49 6.58 6.99
CA ALA A 70 -2.87 6.27 7.32
C ALA A 70 -3.73 7.53 7.45
N ALA A 71 -3.22 8.59 8.08
CA ALA A 71 -3.90 9.88 8.17
C ALA A 71 -4.14 10.49 6.78
N LEU A 72 -3.13 10.46 5.90
CA LEU A 72 -3.28 10.92 4.51
C LEU A 72 -4.33 10.09 3.75
N LEU A 73 -4.34 8.77 3.95
CA LEU A 73 -5.36 7.89 3.37
C LEU A 73 -6.77 8.26 3.86
N ALA A 74 -6.94 8.45 5.17
CA ALA A 74 -8.21 8.82 5.80
C ALA A 74 -8.73 10.16 5.27
N LEU A 75 -7.85 11.16 5.16
CA LEU A 75 -8.16 12.48 4.60
C LEU A 75 -8.35 12.45 3.06
N GLY A 76 -8.12 11.30 2.41
CA GLY A 76 -8.24 11.13 0.97
C GLY A 76 -7.16 11.86 0.17
N ARG A 77 -6.02 12.18 0.78
CA ARG A 77 -4.93 12.95 0.19
C ARG A 77 -3.89 12.00 -0.40
N ALA A 78 -3.70 12.06 -1.72
CA ALA A 78 -2.86 11.12 -2.47
C ALA A 78 -3.11 9.62 -2.11
N PRO A 79 -4.38 9.16 -2.12
CA PRO A 79 -4.79 7.88 -1.52
C PRO A 79 -4.07 6.66 -2.10
N ARG A 80 -3.65 6.73 -3.36
CA ARG A 80 -2.89 5.68 -4.02
C ARG A 80 -1.47 5.56 -3.47
N LEU A 81 -0.79 6.69 -3.27
CA LEU A 81 0.54 6.74 -2.67
C LEU A 81 0.48 6.34 -1.20
N SER A 82 -0.53 6.81 -0.47
CA SER A 82 -0.75 6.38 0.91
C SER A 82 -1.00 4.87 1.01
N GLY A 83 -1.82 4.30 0.14
CA GLY A 83 -2.04 2.85 0.06
C GLY A 83 -0.75 2.07 -0.24
N LEU A 84 0.05 2.54 -1.21
CA LEU A 84 1.35 1.93 -1.52
C LEU A 84 2.33 2.03 -0.35
N ALA A 85 2.42 3.19 0.30
CA ALA A 85 3.28 3.39 1.45
C ALA A 85 2.87 2.47 2.62
N LEU A 86 1.57 2.38 2.91
CA LEU A 86 1.05 1.46 3.91
C LEU A 86 1.34 0.00 3.56
N ALA A 87 1.18 -0.40 2.30
CA ALA A 87 1.52 -1.74 1.85
C ALA A 87 3.02 -2.03 2.05
N ALA A 88 3.88 -1.10 1.63
CA ALA A 88 5.34 -1.21 1.79
C ALA A 88 5.76 -1.32 3.26
N LEU A 89 5.15 -0.52 4.16
CA LEU A 89 5.38 -0.59 5.60
C LEU A 89 4.85 -1.92 6.20
N THR A 90 3.73 -2.43 5.70
CA THR A 90 3.11 -3.65 6.26
C THR A 90 3.83 -4.92 5.84
N LEU A 91 4.52 -4.92 4.68
CA LEU A 91 5.21 -6.10 4.14
C LEU A 91 6.24 -6.71 5.11
N PRO A 92 7.21 -5.95 5.66
CA PRO A 92 8.14 -6.47 6.66
C PRO A 92 7.44 -7.06 7.88
N VAL A 93 6.37 -6.42 8.36
CA VAL A 93 5.59 -6.88 9.52
C VAL A 93 4.91 -8.22 9.21
N ALA A 94 4.41 -8.42 7.99
CA ALA A 94 3.82 -9.69 7.57
C ALA A 94 4.84 -10.83 7.60
N VAL A 95 6.07 -10.56 7.15
CA VAL A 95 7.19 -11.53 7.18
C VAL A 95 7.58 -11.84 8.63
N MET A 96 7.63 -10.83 9.51
CA MET A 96 7.93 -11.01 10.93
C MET A 96 6.86 -11.83 11.67
N ASN A 97 5.59 -11.67 11.29
CA ASN A 97 4.46 -12.35 11.91
C ASN A 97 4.19 -13.76 11.35
N GLN A 98 4.99 -14.25 10.41
CA GLN A 98 4.74 -15.57 9.79
C GLN A 98 4.64 -16.69 10.85
N PRO A 99 3.55 -17.49 10.85
CA PRO A 99 3.33 -18.52 11.88
C PRO A 99 4.07 -19.83 11.58
N PHE A 100 4.65 -19.97 10.38
CA PHE A 100 5.17 -21.24 9.85
C PHE A 100 6.52 -21.65 10.42
N VAL A 101 7.19 -20.78 11.19
CA VAL A 101 8.41 -21.13 11.91
C VAL A 101 8.06 -21.72 13.26
N ALA A 102 8.29 -23.01 13.42
CA ALA A 102 8.01 -23.74 14.65
C ALA A 102 8.96 -23.27 15.78
N ARG A 103 8.41 -22.67 16.84
CA ARG A 103 9.09 -22.59 18.13
C ARG A 103 8.89 -23.92 18.85
N ARG A 104 9.96 -24.67 19.12
CA ARG A 104 9.91 -25.83 20.02
C ARG A 104 9.33 -25.39 21.36
N GLY A 105 8.33 -26.13 21.87
CA GLY A 105 7.69 -25.85 23.16
C GLY A 105 6.58 -24.79 23.17
N ALA A 106 6.21 -24.18 22.03
CA ALA A 106 5.08 -23.24 22.00
C ALA A 106 3.74 -23.98 22.18
N ASP A 107 2.91 -23.51 23.11
CA ASP A 107 1.58 -24.08 23.35
C ASP A 107 0.57 -23.79 22.21
N ALA A 108 -0.63 -24.36 22.30
CA ALA A 108 -1.66 -24.18 21.28
C ALA A 108 -2.19 -22.73 21.21
N ALA A 109 -2.24 -22.01 22.33
CA ALA A 109 -2.72 -20.64 22.41
C ALA A 109 -1.76 -19.67 21.70
N ASP A 110 -0.46 -19.86 21.92
CA ASP A 110 0.63 -19.12 21.29
C ASP A 110 0.63 -19.26 19.77
N ARG A 111 0.43 -20.48 19.28
CA ARG A 111 0.31 -20.75 17.83
C ARG A 111 -0.91 -20.03 17.24
N ARG A 112 -2.05 -20.09 17.93
CA ARG A 112 -3.27 -19.40 17.51
C ARG A 112 -3.09 -17.89 17.47
N ALA A 113 -2.54 -17.29 18.54
CA ALA A 113 -2.29 -15.85 18.61
C ALA A 113 -1.32 -15.36 17.52
N ARG A 114 -0.30 -16.15 17.16
CA ARG A 114 0.58 -15.84 16.02
C ARG A 114 -0.16 -15.88 14.69
N ARG A 115 -0.98 -16.91 14.47
CA ARG A 115 -1.79 -17.04 13.25
C ARG A 115 -2.77 -15.88 13.12
N GLU A 116 -3.44 -15.48 14.21
CA GLU A 116 -4.35 -14.35 14.22
C GLU A 116 -3.64 -13.03 13.90
N ARG A 117 -2.46 -12.79 14.48
CA ARG A 117 -1.62 -11.63 14.12
C ARG A 117 -1.25 -11.62 12.64
N PHE A 118 -0.81 -12.76 12.11
CA PHE A 118 -0.45 -12.88 10.70
C PHE A 118 -1.63 -12.60 9.77
N VAL A 119 -2.79 -13.21 10.05
CA VAL A 119 -4.02 -13.01 9.27
C VAL A 119 -4.43 -11.53 9.32
N ARG A 120 -4.38 -10.90 10.49
CA ARG A 120 -4.65 -9.46 10.63
C ARG A 120 -3.71 -8.62 9.78
N THR A 121 -2.41 -8.90 9.82
CA THR A 121 -1.41 -8.19 8.99
C THR A 121 -1.66 -8.40 7.49
N LEU A 122 -2.05 -9.60 7.06
CA LEU A 122 -2.43 -9.85 5.67
C LEU A 122 -3.69 -9.09 5.25
N SER A 123 -4.71 -9.04 6.11
CA SER A 123 -5.91 -8.24 5.86
C SER A 123 -5.59 -6.75 5.72
N MET A 124 -4.71 -6.22 6.57
CA MET A 124 -4.20 -4.86 6.45
C MET A 124 -3.51 -4.66 5.09
N LEU A 125 -2.56 -5.52 4.73
CA LEU A 125 -1.84 -5.45 3.47
C LEU A 125 -2.81 -5.47 2.26
N GLY A 126 -3.78 -6.39 2.26
CA GLY A 126 -4.80 -6.48 1.22
C GLY A 126 -5.64 -5.20 1.09
N GLY A 127 -6.05 -4.62 2.23
CA GLY A 127 -6.76 -3.34 2.24
C GLY A 127 -5.91 -2.18 1.71
N ALA A 128 -4.63 -2.11 2.09
CA ALA A 128 -3.69 -1.11 1.58
C ALA A 128 -3.48 -1.23 0.06
N LEU A 129 -3.34 -2.45 -0.46
CA LEU A 129 -3.21 -2.71 -1.89
C LEU A 129 -4.48 -2.33 -2.67
N LEU A 130 -5.67 -2.61 -2.13
CA LEU A 130 -6.93 -2.15 -2.72
C LEU A 130 -6.99 -0.62 -2.77
N ALA A 131 -6.53 0.07 -1.72
CA ALA A 131 -6.44 1.54 -1.72
C ALA A 131 -5.40 2.07 -2.74
N ALA A 132 -4.30 1.34 -2.94
CA ALA A 132 -3.24 1.70 -3.89
C ALA A 132 -3.70 1.68 -5.36
N VAL A 133 -4.50 0.69 -5.73
CA VAL A 133 -5.00 0.51 -7.10
C VAL A 133 -6.30 1.29 -7.37
N ASP A 134 -6.86 1.95 -6.36
CA ASP A 134 -8.12 2.66 -6.49
C ASP A 134 -8.03 3.91 -7.40
N THR A 135 -8.57 3.84 -8.62
CA THR A 135 -8.47 4.89 -9.65
C THR A 135 -9.50 6.02 -9.54
N GLN A 136 -10.39 6.00 -8.54
CA GLN A 136 -11.41 7.06 -8.34
C GLN A 136 -12.33 7.34 -9.54
N GLY A 137 -12.44 6.40 -10.48
CA GLY A 137 -13.15 6.61 -11.75
C GLY A 137 -12.40 7.52 -12.74
N ARG A 138 -11.18 7.96 -12.41
CA ARG A 138 -10.30 8.66 -13.32
C ARG A 138 -9.48 7.63 -14.11
N PRO A 139 -9.31 7.82 -15.42
CA PRO A 139 -8.45 6.94 -16.20
C PRO A 139 -7.02 6.94 -15.64
N GLY A 140 -6.47 5.75 -15.41
CA GLY A 140 -5.10 5.58 -14.92
C GLY A 140 -4.06 6.11 -15.91
N LEU A 141 -2.82 6.32 -15.45
CA LEU A 141 -1.71 6.73 -16.33
C LEU A 141 -1.52 5.76 -17.51
N ALA A 142 -1.57 4.44 -17.26
CA ALA A 142 -1.53 3.43 -18.32
C ALA A 142 -2.72 3.55 -19.30
N TRP A 143 -3.91 3.88 -18.80
CA TRP A 143 -5.06 4.19 -19.66
C TRP A 143 -4.80 5.43 -20.52
N ARG A 144 -4.25 6.49 -19.92
CA ARG A 144 -3.94 7.74 -20.63
C ARG A 144 -2.83 7.55 -21.67
N VAL A 145 -1.86 6.69 -21.41
CA VAL A 145 -0.77 6.36 -22.35
C VAL A 145 -1.29 5.47 -23.49
N SER A 146 -2.10 4.45 -23.19
CA SER A 146 -2.72 3.58 -24.22
C SER A 146 -3.77 4.29 -25.08
N HIS A 147 -4.42 5.33 -24.53
CA HIS A 147 -5.39 6.17 -25.24
C HIS A 147 -4.79 7.49 -25.75
N ALA A 148 -3.50 7.74 -25.51
CA ALA A 148 -2.72 8.72 -26.26
C ALA A 148 -2.38 8.15 -27.64
N ARG A 149 -3.40 7.69 -28.39
CA ARG A 149 -3.24 7.57 -29.83
C ARG A 149 -3.09 9.01 -30.34
N PRO A 150 -2.08 9.34 -31.17
CA PRO A 150 -2.03 10.66 -31.76
C PRO A 150 -3.33 10.84 -32.54
N ASP A 151 -3.86 12.06 -32.55
CA ASP A 151 -5.13 12.49 -33.15
C ASP A 151 -5.25 12.21 -34.67
N HIS A 152 -4.50 11.28 -35.25
CA HIS A 152 -4.59 10.89 -36.66
C HIS A 152 -6.02 10.51 -37.04
N ALA A 153 -6.72 9.67 -36.28
CA ALA A 153 -8.11 9.34 -36.59
C ALA A 153 -9.06 10.57 -36.58
N ALA A 154 -8.86 11.51 -35.65
CA ALA A 154 -9.65 12.74 -35.59
C ALA A 154 -9.25 13.76 -36.68
N ARG A 155 -7.96 13.82 -37.04
CA ARG A 155 -7.41 14.66 -38.11
C ARG A 155 -7.81 14.14 -39.50
N ASP A 156 -7.81 12.82 -39.69
CA ASP A 156 -8.19 12.17 -40.94
C ASP A 156 -9.69 12.28 -41.16
N ALA A 157 -10.51 12.13 -40.10
CA ALA A 157 -11.94 12.42 -40.16
C ALA A 157 -12.23 13.89 -40.53
N ARG A 158 -11.49 14.85 -39.94
CA ARG A 158 -11.62 16.28 -40.29
C ARG A 158 -11.18 16.58 -41.72
N LYS A 159 -10.11 15.93 -42.22
CA LYS A 159 -9.67 16.06 -43.61
C LYS A 159 -10.69 15.49 -44.59
N ALA A 160 -11.26 14.32 -44.30
CA ALA A 160 -12.28 13.68 -45.12
C ALA A 160 -13.58 14.50 -45.19
N LEU A 161 -14.00 15.09 -44.06
CA LEU A 161 -15.13 16.02 -44.03
C LEU A 161 -14.84 17.30 -44.82
N GLY A 162 -13.61 17.83 -44.74
CA GLY A 162 -13.19 19.01 -45.50
C GLY A 162 -13.10 18.79 -47.01
N SER A 163 -12.69 17.60 -47.47
CA SER A 163 -12.70 17.25 -48.89
C SER A 163 -14.12 17.04 -49.40
N ALA A 164 -14.96 16.31 -48.66
CA ALA A 164 -16.36 16.10 -49.03
C ALA A 164 -17.13 17.43 -49.15
N ALA A 165 -16.90 18.39 -48.24
CA ALA A 165 -17.52 19.71 -48.31
C ALA A 165 -17.07 20.53 -49.53
N LYS A 166 -15.82 20.36 -49.98
CA LYS A 166 -15.30 21.02 -51.20
C LYS A 166 -15.87 20.40 -52.48
N ASP A 167 -16.04 19.09 -52.52
CA ASP A 167 -16.58 18.39 -53.68
C ASP A 167 -18.06 18.71 -53.89
N VAL A 168 -18.85 18.77 -52.81
CA VAL A 168 -20.25 19.22 -52.86
C VAL A 168 -20.35 20.65 -53.39
N ARG A 169 -19.46 21.57 -52.96
CA ARG A 169 -19.46 22.96 -53.42
C ARG A 169 -19.19 23.09 -54.92
N LYS A 170 -18.37 22.21 -55.50
CA LYS A 170 -18.06 22.20 -56.94
C LYS A 170 -19.19 21.68 -57.83
N HIS A 171 -20.10 20.84 -57.30
CA HIS A 171 -21.20 20.26 -58.07
C HIS A 171 -22.48 21.10 -58.02
N VAL A 172 -22.53 22.14 -57.18
CA VAL A 172 -23.67 23.05 -56.99
C VAL A 172 -23.45 24.42 -57.65
N SER A 173 -22.24 24.66 -58.21
CA SER A 173 -21.92 25.85 -59.03
C SER A 173 -21.92 25.48 -60.51
#